data_AF-A0A2M9BC70-F1
#
_entry.id   AF-A0A2M9BC70-F1
#
_cell.length_a   1.000
_cell.length_b   1.000
_cell.length_c   1.000
_cell.angle_alpha   90.00
_cell.angle_beta   90.00
_cell.angle_gamma   90.00
#
_symmetry.space_group_name_H-M   'P 1'
#
loop_
_entity.id
_entity.type
_entity.pdbx_description
1 polymer ?
#
loop_
_entity_poly.entity_id
_entity_poly.type
_entity_poly.pdbx_seq_one_letter_code
_entity_poly.pdbx_strand_id
1 'polypeptide(L)'
;MNVVLYRVADGAELDAFHRRAQLSERMTVALRRDEVPGAGSVRLCIVLADSDAMEYSDGGAAPSPGVYIVGAGVMRPAGRATTVQTRYAFDPLIMFDFLLDVEELRAEIDLTTDQKRVFEEGLDGRLLSPKTSQLVWDGLLRIAEPTRARLRFLSDSVRPFTPPSAAEGRILLQERDAVMVATEIFGGSTNLRGGLRYMSRETSSAPFLARLADAHQLEDQVIDKDARNFLDWVGLETEHAAAMTFHSGQRTLTVVNANKGPIEKATGADLIYYNHSNESFVLVQYKMMEHRTAEWVYYPDQQFELERQRLVAVESIHQQAAFDSSNHLNYRLGAPVTYFKFCRRNAAFDVNDLKLMPGSYVPTDYVQSLMASMHGERGAARIVEGPLKARSLGNTSFAALVSTGLIGTRGTATEDLVSVVQNALDAGRSIVIGVETGAPDS
;
A
#
# COMPACT_ATOMS: atom_id res chain seq x y z
N MET A 1 -15.90 -21.07 -4.92
CA MET A 1 -14.96 -20.67 -3.84
C MET A 1 -14.50 -21.94 -3.16
N ASN A 2 -13.22 -22.05 -2.82
CA ASN A 2 -12.62 -23.26 -2.24
C ASN A 2 -11.91 -22.86 -0.94
N VAL A 3 -12.24 -23.54 0.17
CA VAL A 3 -11.66 -23.33 1.49
C VAL A 3 -10.85 -24.56 1.89
N VAL A 4 -9.62 -24.35 2.35
CA VAL A 4 -8.81 -25.34 3.05
C VAL A 4 -8.90 -25.06 4.54
N LEU A 5 -9.21 -26.06 5.36
CA LEU A 5 -8.96 -25.96 6.79
C LEU A 5 -7.50 -26.33 7.01
N TYR A 6 -6.75 -25.51 7.74
CA TYR A 6 -5.31 -25.66 7.96
C TYR A 6 -5.04 -25.73 9.46
N ARG A 7 -4.74 -26.92 9.97
CA ARG A 7 -4.39 -27.14 11.38
C ARG A 7 -2.89 -26.97 11.56
N VAL A 8 -2.47 -26.07 12.46
CA VAL A 8 -1.05 -25.92 12.84
C VAL A 8 -0.58 -27.18 13.59
N ALA A 9 0.69 -27.54 13.44
CA ALA A 9 1.24 -28.74 14.05
C ALA A 9 1.55 -28.58 15.55
N ASP A 10 1.97 -27.40 15.97
CA ASP A 10 2.36 -27.06 17.34
C ASP A 10 2.31 -25.55 17.59
N GLY A 11 2.57 -25.15 18.84
CA GLY A 11 2.60 -23.74 19.23
C GLY A 11 3.72 -22.94 18.56
N ALA A 12 4.85 -23.55 18.20
CA ALA A 12 5.95 -22.85 17.52
C ALA A 12 5.60 -22.48 16.07
N GLU A 13 4.78 -23.30 15.39
CA GLU A 13 4.17 -22.95 14.12
C GLU A 13 3.11 -21.84 14.29
N LEU A 14 2.22 -21.94 15.28
CA LEU A 14 1.21 -20.91 15.57
C LEU A 14 1.86 -19.53 15.79
N ASP A 15 2.91 -19.50 16.60
CA ASP A 15 3.79 -18.36 16.85
C ASP A 15 4.39 -17.78 15.55
N ALA A 16 4.80 -18.65 14.62
CA ALA A 16 5.30 -18.22 13.32
C ALA A 16 4.20 -17.60 12.44
N PHE A 17 2.96 -18.11 12.51
CA PHE A 17 1.79 -17.48 11.89
C PHE A 17 1.52 -16.08 12.50
N HIS A 18 1.48 -15.95 13.83
CA HIS A 18 1.30 -14.65 14.49
C HIS A 18 2.41 -13.64 14.14
N ARG A 19 3.69 -14.01 14.27
CA ARG A 19 4.81 -13.12 13.94
C ARG A 19 4.79 -12.67 12.48
N ARG A 20 4.50 -13.56 11.52
CA ARG A 20 4.43 -13.20 10.09
C ARG A 20 3.22 -12.33 9.79
N ALA A 21 2.06 -12.59 10.41
CA ALA A 21 0.87 -11.76 10.26
C ALA A 21 1.08 -10.35 10.82
N GLN A 22 1.70 -10.20 11.99
CA GLN A 22 2.08 -8.91 12.57
C GLN A 22 3.01 -8.13 11.62
N LEU A 23 4.09 -8.76 11.16
CA LEU A 23 5.03 -8.19 10.18
C LEU A 23 4.43 -8.05 8.76
N SER A 24 3.17 -8.43 8.55
CA SER A 24 2.48 -8.41 7.26
C SER A 24 3.22 -9.15 6.14
N GLU A 25 4.02 -10.15 6.52
CA GLU A 25 4.81 -10.99 5.62
C GLU A 25 4.05 -12.26 5.23
N ARG A 26 4.43 -12.84 4.08
CA ARG A 26 3.94 -14.17 3.71
C ARG A 26 4.45 -15.22 4.71
N MET A 27 3.54 -15.96 5.33
CA MET A 27 3.88 -17.24 5.97
C MET A 27 4.01 -18.31 4.87
N THR A 28 4.82 -19.35 5.06
CA THR A 28 5.10 -20.33 4.00
C THR A 28 5.41 -21.72 4.55
N VAL A 29 4.59 -22.69 4.16
CA VAL A 29 4.64 -24.08 4.64
C VAL A 29 4.91 -25.04 3.46
N ALA A 30 5.55 -26.18 3.73
CA ALA A 30 5.72 -27.26 2.75
C ALA A 30 4.77 -28.43 3.06
N LEU A 31 3.71 -28.57 2.26
CA LEU A 31 2.68 -29.61 2.44
C LEU A 31 2.82 -30.70 1.38
N ARG A 32 2.46 -31.93 1.71
CA ARG A 32 2.42 -33.03 0.75
C ARG A 32 1.28 -32.82 -0.26
N ARG A 33 1.41 -33.42 -1.45
CA ARG A 33 0.44 -33.21 -2.54
C ARG A 33 -0.90 -33.92 -2.32
N ASP A 34 -0.91 -34.96 -1.51
CA ASP A 34 -2.07 -35.73 -1.06
C ASP A 34 -2.84 -35.03 0.07
N GLU A 35 -2.14 -34.31 0.96
CA GLU A 35 -2.75 -33.46 2.00
C GLU A 35 -3.57 -32.30 1.41
N VAL A 36 -3.17 -31.77 0.25
CA VAL A 36 -3.85 -30.64 -0.42
C VAL A 36 -4.27 -31.01 -1.86
N PRO A 37 -5.43 -31.68 -2.06
CA PRO A 37 -5.93 -32.05 -3.38
C PRO A 37 -6.10 -30.84 -4.31
N GLY A 38 -5.82 -30.97 -5.60
CA GLY A 38 -6.05 -29.92 -6.62
C GLY A 38 -4.94 -28.86 -6.77
N ALA A 39 -3.68 -29.31 -6.72
CA ALA A 39 -2.48 -28.47 -6.84
C ALA A 39 -2.55 -27.38 -7.92
N GLY A 40 -2.15 -26.15 -7.57
CA GLY A 40 -2.00 -25.03 -8.51
C GLY A 40 -3.03 -23.91 -8.38
N SER A 41 -4.13 -24.11 -7.63
CA SER A 41 -5.18 -23.09 -7.46
C SER A 41 -4.96 -22.19 -6.23
N VAL A 42 -5.30 -20.90 -6.37
CA VAL A 42 -5.44 -19.94 -5.26
C VAL A 42 -6.73 -20.24 -4.49
N ARG A 43 -6.68 -20.19 -3.15
CA ARG A 43 -7.78 -20.64 -2.27
C ARG A 43 -7.88 -19.79 -1.02
N LEU A 44 -9.02 -19.86 -0.36
CA LEU A 44 -9.13 -19.43 1.04
C LEU A 44 -8.57 -20.52 1.94
N CYS A 45 -8.05 -20.12 3.09
CA CYS A 45 -7.73 -20.99 4.19
C CYS A 45 -8.31 -20.44 5.50
N ILE A 46 -8.71 -21.35 6.39
CA ILE A 46 -9.03 -21.07 7.78
C ILE A 46 -7.94 -21.76 8.60
N VAL A 47 -7.30 -21.02 9.49
CA VAL A 47 -6.21 -21.52 10.35
C VAL A 47 -6.83 -22.02 11.66
N LEU A 48 -6.54 -23.27 12.00
CA LEU A 48 -7.02 -23.97 13.18
C LEU A 48 -5.83 -24.26 14.11
N ALA A 49 -6.06 -24.20 15.42
CA ALA A 49 -5.12 -24.66 16.43
C ALA A 49 -5.85 -25.47 17.50
N ASP A 50 -5.18 -26.48 18.05
CA ASP A 50 -5.63 -27.15 19.28
C ASP A 50 -5.36 -26.27 20.50
N SER A 51 -6.19 -26.39 21.54
CA SER A 51 -5.99 -25.74 22.85
C SER A 51 -4.55 -25.87 23.37
N ASP A 52 -3.94 -27.02 23.15
CA ASP A 52 -2.63 -27.40 23.67
C ASP A 52 -1.47 -26.72 22.91
N ALA A 53 -1.74 -26.15 21.73
CA ALA A 53 -0.79 -25.37 20.93
C ALA A 53 -0.87 -23.86 21.24
N MET A 54 -1.82 -23.40 22.04
CA MET A 54 -2.03 -21.98 22.33
C MET A 54 -1.28 -21.57 23.60
N GLU A 55 -0.11 -20.93 23.45
CA GLU A 55 0.60 -20.35 24.60
C GLU A 55 -0.19 -19.16 25.17
N TYR A 56 -0.40 -19.16 26.49
CA TYR A 56 -1.22 -18.16 27.18
C TYR A 56 -0.34 -17.20 27.99
N SER A 57 -0.22 -15.96 27.53
CA SER A 57 0.36 -14.86 28.30
C SER A 57 -0.71 -14.08 29.06
N ASP A 58 -0.38 -13.68 30.29
CA ASP A 58 -1.16 -12.82 31.20
C ASP A 58 -2.60 -13.28 31.57
N GLY A 59 -2.68 -14.17 32.56
CA GLY A 59 -3.70 -14.10 33.63
C GLY A 59 -5.15 -14.49 33.30
N GLY A 60 -5.48 -14.76 32.04
CA GLY A 60 -6.79 -15.31 31.66
C GLY A 60 -6.97 -16.79 32.05
N ALA A 61 -8.22 -17.25 32.04
CA ALA A 61 -8.52 -18.68 32.15
C ALA A 61 -8.13 -19.40 30.85
N ALA A 62 -7.49 -20.56 30.97
CA ALA A 62 -7.15 -21.38 29.81
C ALA A 62 -8.42 -21.76 29.01
N PRO A 63 -8.34 -21.84 27.67
CA PRO A 63 -9.46 -22.26 26.84
C PRO A 63 -9.89 -23.70 27.19
N SER A 64 -11.15 -24.03 26.90
CA SER A 64 -11.64 -25.41 27.01
C SER A 64 -10.85 -26.33 26.05
N PRO A 65 -10.63 -27.61 26.37
CA PRO A 65 -10.01 -28.53 25.43
C PRO A 65 -10.82 -28.65 24.14
N GLY A 66 -10.21 -28.33 22.99
CA GLY A 66 -10.92 -28.20 21.73
C GLY A 66 -10.06 -27.66 20.58
N VAL A 67 -10.69 -27.48 19.41
CA VAL A 67 -10.06 -26.91 18.21
C VAL A 67 -10.62 -25.51 17.99
N TYR A 68 -9.73 -24.54 17.90
CA TYR A 68 -10.05 -23.11 17.76
C TYR A 68 -9.69 -22.60 16.37
N ILE A 69 -10.53 -21.69 15.86
CA ILE A 69 -10.25 -20.91 14.66
C ILE A 69 -9.42 -19.70 15.07
N VAL A 70 -8.13 -19.75 14.77
CA VAL A 70 -7.15 -18.70 15.17
C VAL A 70 -6.87 -17.70 14.05
N GLY A 71 -7.40 -17.92 12.84
CA GLY A 71 -7.26 -16.98 11.75
C GLY A 71 -7.80 -17.46 10.41
N ALA A 72 -7.59 -16.66 9.37
CA ALA A 72 -7.91 -16.99 7.99
C ALA A 72 -6.96 -16.27 7.01
N GLY A 73 -6.86 -16.77 5.78
CA GLY A 73 -5.99 -16.14 4.77
C GLY A 73 -6.24 -16.64 3.36
N VAL A 74 -5.37 -16.23 2.44
CA VAL A 74 -5.33 -16.74 1.07
C VAL A 74 -4.11 -17.65 0.89
N MET A 75 -4.36 -18.89 0.52
CA MET A 75 -3.34 -19.91 0.29
C MET A 75 -2.99 -19.96 -1.21
N ARG A 76 -1.71 -19.78 -1.55
CA ARG A 76 -1.19 -19.76 -2.93
C ARG A 76 -0.02 -20.73 -3.12
N PRO A 77 0.07 -21.47 -4.24
CA PRO A 77 1.25 -22.26 -4.57
C PRO A 77 2.49 -21.35 -4.71
N ALA A 78 3.57 -21.70 -4.01
CA ALA A 78 4.84 -20.95 -3.97
C ALA A 78 6.03 -21.80 -4.46
N GLY A 79 5.76 -22.73 -5.38
CA GLY A 79 6.75 -23.62 -6.01
C GLY A 79 6.80 -25.03 -5.40
N ARG A 80 7.73 -25.86 -5.87
CA ARG A 80 8.01 -27.18 -5.30
C ARG A 80 8.93 -27.03 -4.08
N ALA A 81 8.61 -27.72 -2.99
CA ALA A 81 9.53 -27.88 -1.86
C ALA A 81 10.41 -29.12 -2.06
N THR A 82 9.79 -30.24 -2.44
CA THR A 82 10.47 -31.51 -2.76
C THR A 82 9.75 -32.22 -3.93
N THR A 83 10.17 -33.43 -4.27
CA THR A 83 9.47 -34.27 -5.26
C THR A 83 8.02 -34.55 -4.87
N VAL A 84 7.75 -34.67 -3.56
CA VAL A 84 6.43 -35.02 -2.99
C VAL A 84 5.70 -33.85 -2.32
N GLN A 85 6.40 -32.80 -1.89
CA GLN A 85 5.81 -31.61 -1.26
C GLN A 85 5.75 -30.40 -2.20
N THR A 86 4.66 -29.65 -2.07
CA THR A 86 4.46 -28.34 -2.68
C THR A 86 4.54 -27.29 -1.59
N ARG A 87 5.25 -26.20 -1.86
CA ARG A 87 5.33 -25.05 -0.96
C ARG A 87 4.09 -24.20 -1.17
N TYR A 88 3.42 -23.80 -0.10
CA TYR A 88 2.28 -22.89 -0.13
C TYR A 88 2.58 -21.65 0.70
N ALA A 89 2.31 -20.48 0.14
CA ALA A 89 2.36 -19.20 0.83
C ALA A 89 0.96 -18.84 1.33
N PHE A 90 0.88 -18.39 2.57
CA PHE A 90 -0.32 -17.88 3.24
C PHE A 90 -0.20 -16.36 3.23
N ASP A 91 -0.95 -15.72 2.34
CA ASP A 91 -0.75 -14.33 1.97
C ASP A 91 -1.94 -13.76 1.16
N PRO A 92 -2.65 -12.71 1.61
CA PRO A 92 -2.60 -12.16 2.96
C PRO A 92 -3.09 -13.18 4.01
N LEU A 93 -2.71 -12.94 5.25
CA LEU A 93 -3.01 -13.74 6.43
C LEU A 93 -3.54 -12.82 7.53
N ILE A 94 -4.64 -13.21 8.17
CA ILE A 94 -5.27 -12.51 9.28
C ILE A 94 -5.33 -13.50 10.44
N MET A 95 -4.63 -13.19 11.53
CA MET A 95 -4.82 -13.89 12.81
C MET A 95 -5.88 -13.14 13.63
N PHE A 96 -6.66 -13.88 14.40
CA PHE A 96 -7.67 -13.31 15.31
C PHE A 96 -7.05 -13.01 16.67
N ASP A 97 -7.52 -11.95 17.29
CA ASP A 97 -7.22 -11.50 18.65
C ASP A 97 -8.27 -11.94 19.67
N PHE A 98 -9.28 -12.69 19.21
CA PHE A 98 -10.31 -13.35 19.99
C PHE A 98 -10.30 -14.87 19.75
N LEU A 99 -10.74 -15.63 20.75
CA LEU A 99 -10.99 -17.06 20.61
C LEU A 99 -12.31 -17.30 19.86
N LEU A 100 -12.33 -18.30 18.99
CA LEU A 100 -13.52 -18.72 18.25
C LEU A 100 -13.51 -20.25 18.15
N ASP A 101 -14.43 -20.92 18.86
CA ASP A 101 -14.50 -22.38 18.85
C ASP A 101 -15.01 -22.89 17.49
N VAL A 102 -14.46 -24.00 16.98
CA VAL A 102 -14.99 -24.69 15.79
C VAL A 102 -16.45 -25.15 16.01
N GLU A 103 -16.84 -25.45 17.25
CA GLU A 103 -18.20 -25.83 17.61
C GLU A 103 -19.20 -24.65 17.54
N GLU A 104 -18.76 -23.41 17.77
CA GLU A 104 -19.59 -22.22 17.51
C GLU A 104 -19.86 -22.08 16.01
N LEU A 105 -18.84 -22.27 15.17
CA LEU A 105 -19.02 -22.28 13.72
C LEU A 105 -19.95 -23.41 13.29
N ARG A 106 -19.80 -24.61 13.87
CA ARG A 106 -20.66 -25.78 13.61
C ARG A 106 -22.13 -25.50 13.94
N ALA A 107 -22.40 -24.79 15.03
CA ALA A 107 -23.76 -24.41 15.42
C ALA A 107 -24.42 -23.41 14.46
N GLU A 108 -23.62 -22.51 13.86
CA GLU A 108 -24.08 -21.47 12.93
C GLU A 108 -24.28 -21.96 11.47
N ILE A 109 -23.84 -23.18 11.13
CA ILE A 109 -23.93 -23.72 9.77
C ILE A 109 -24.85 -24.94 9.65
N ASP A 110 -25.89 -24.81 8.83
CA ASP A 110 -26.72 -25.95 8.45
C ASP A 110 -26.02 -26.80 7.38
N LEU A 111 -25.48 -27.94 7.80
CA LEU A 111 -24.79 -28.92 6.96
C LEU A 111 -25.58 -30.23 6.91
N THR A 112 -25.74 -30.80 5.71
CA THR A 112 -26.24 -32.17 5.55
C THR A 112 -25.27 -33.19 6.15
N THR A 113 -25.72 -34.42 6.40
CA THR A 113 -24.90 -35.51 6.97
C THR A 113 -23.57 -35.72 6.21
N ASP A 114 -23.60 -35.70 4.88
CA ASP A 114 -22.40 -35.82 4.05
C ASP A 114 -21.47 -34.60 4.19
N GLN A 115 -22.05 -33.40 4.29
CA GLN A 115 -21.28 -32.18 4.48
C GLN A 115 -20.65 -32.10 5.87
N LYS A 116 -21.33 -32.60 6.92
CA LYS A 116 -20.78 -32.76 8.26
C LYS A 116 -19.57 -33.68 8.22
N ARG A 117 -19.68 -34.89 7.63
CA ARG A 117 -18.53 -35.80 7.46
C ARG A 117 -17.35 -35.14 6.73
N VAL A 118 -17.62 -34.40 5.64
CA VAL A 118 -16.59 -33.67 4.88
C VAL A 118 -15.97 -32.51 5.68
N PHE A 119 -16.72 -31.90 6.61
CA PHE A 119 -16.21 -30.88 7.50
C PHE A 119 -15.31 -31.47 8.59
N GLU A 120 -15.71 -32.58 9.23
CA GLU A 120 -14.89 -33.32 10.21
C GLU A 120 -13.58 -33.80 9.58
N GLU A 121 -13.64 -34.48 8.43
CA GLU A 121 -12.45 -34.88 7.64
C GLU A 121 -11.63 -33.66 7.18
N GLY A 122 -12.25 -32.48 7.16
CA GLY A 122 -11.62 -31.19 6.91
C GLY A 122 -10.72 -30.73 8.05
N LEU A 123 -11.13 -30.93 9.32
CA LEU A 123 -10.42 -30.44 10.51
C LEU A 123 -8.99 -31.01 10.61
N ASP A 124 -8.75 -32.20 10.05
CA ASP A 124 -7.42 -32.80 9.90
C ASP A 124 -6.57 -32.19 8.75
N GLY A 125 -6.88 -30.97 8.31
CA GLY A 125 -6.04 -30.19 7.39
C GLY A 125 -6.40 -30.30 5.90
N ARG A 126 -7.68 -30.46 5.52
CA ARG A 126 -8.10 -30.78 4.13
C ARG A 126 -8.86 -29.68 3.40
N LEU A 127 -8.90 -29.83 2.07
CA LEU A 127 -9.75 -29.06 1.16
C LEU A 127 -11.22 -29.48 1.30
N LEU A 128 -12.10 -28.51 1.59
CA LEU A 128 -13.55 -28.71 1.60
C LEU A 128 -14.14 -28.73 0.18
N SER A 129 -15.28 -29.40 0.00
CA SER A 129 -16.05 -29.33 -1.25
C SER A 129 -16.47 -27.88 -1.55
N PRO A 130 -16.73 -27.46 -2.81
CA PRO A 130 -17.11 -26.07 -3.11
C PRO A 130 -18.39 -25.60 -2.38
N LYS A 131 -19.37 -26.50 -2.16
CA LYS A 131 -20.60 -26.19 -1.42
C LYS A 131 -20.34 -26.09 0.08
N THR A 132 -19.58 -27.02 0.66
CA THR A 132 -19.20 -26.99 2.08
C THR A 132 -18.33 -25.77 2.37
N SER A 133 -17.37 -25.46 1.48
CA SER A 133 -16.51 -24.27 1.54
C SER A 133 -17.33 -22.98 1.65
N GLN A 134 -18.41 -22.86 0.88
CA GLN A 134 -19.27 -21.68 0.93
C GLN A 134 -20.02 -21.58 2.25
N LEU A 135 -20.68 -22.64 2.71
CA LEU A 135 -21.42 -22.64 3.97
C LEU A 135 -20.52 -22.35 5.19
N VAL A 136 -19.35 -23.00 5.25
CA VAL A 136 -18.34 -22.80 6.30
C VAL A 136 -17.81 -21.37 6.31
N TRP A 137 -17.52 -20.79 5.13
CA TRP A 137 -17.03 -19.43 5.05
C TRP A 137 -18.11 -18.38 5.36
N ASP A 138 -19.33 -18.58 4.86
CA ASP A 138 -20.46 -17.69 5.12
C ASP A 138 -20.86 -17.74 6.61
N GLY A 139 -20.70 -18.90 7.27
CA GLY A 139 -20.82 -19.05 8.73
C GLY A 139 -19.72 -18.31 9.49
N LEU A 140 -18.45 -18.47 9.08
CA LEU A 140 -17.32 -17.74 9.67
C LEU A 140 -17.52 -16.22 9.56
N LEU A 141 -18.01 -15.75 8.41
CA LEU A 141 -18.38 -14.35 8.23
C LEU A 141 -19.48 -13.88 9.20
N ARG A 142 -20.41 -14.74 9.64
CA ARG A 142 -21.46 -14.36 10.59
C ARG A 142 -20.91 -14.26 12.02
N ILE A 143 -20.16 -15.26 12.49
CA ILE A 143 -19.63 -15.29 13.87
C ILE A 143 -18.44 -14.34 14.12
N ALA A 144 -17.55 -14.16 13.14
CA ALA A 144 -16.34 -13.32 13.29
C ALA A 144 -16.63 -11.81 13.05
N GLU A 145 -17.60 -11.25 13.80
CA GLU A 145 -18.04 -9.85 13.69
C GLU A 145 -16.88 -8.83 13.64
N PRO A 146 -15.87 -8.86 14.54
CA PRO A 146 -14.80 -7.83 14.57
C PRO A 146 -13.93 -7.84 13.32
N THR A 147 -13.83 -8.97 12.63
CA THR A 147 -12.92 -9.17 11.48
C THR A 147 -13.69 -9.34 10.16
N ARG A 148 -15.03 -9.30 10.15
CA ARG A 148 -15.88 -9.59 8.99
C ARG A 148 -15.48 -8.83 7.73
N ALA A 149 -15.18 -7.53 7.82
CA ALA A 149 -14.77 -6.72 6.68
C ALA A 149 -13.48 -7.25 6.04
N ARG A 150 -12.46 -7.52 6.87
CA ARG A 150 -11.17 -8.09 6.45
C ARG A 150 -11.32 -9.53 5.93
N LEU A 151 -12.28 -10.30 6.44
CA LEU A 151 -12.61 -11.63 5.91
C LEU A 151 -13.31 -11.59 4.55
N ARG A 152 -14.30 -10.71 4.33
CA ARG A 152 -14.93 -10.50 3.01
C ARG A 152 -13.87 -10.17 1.97
N PHE A 153 -12.90 -9.35 2.35
CA PHE A 153 -11.78 -9.03 1.49
C PHE A 153 -10.95 -10.25 1.04
N LEU A 154 -10.72 -11.25 1.91
CA LEU A 154 -10.04 -12.48 1.50
C LEU A 154 -10.85 -13.20 0.40
N SER A 155 -12.18 -13.22 0.52
CA SER A 155 -13.08 -13.79 -0.50
C SER A 155 -12.93 -13.12 -1.86
N ASP A 156 -12.78 -11.80 -1.88
CA ASP A 156 -12.54 -11.05 -3.13
C ASP A 156 -11.13 -11.30 -3.68
N SER A 157 -10.12 -11.44 -2.82
CA SER A 157 -8.74 -11.79 -3.21
C SER A 157 -8.59 -13.12 -3.95
N VAL A 158 -9.56 -14.04 -3.83
CA VAL A 158 -9.58 -15.31 -4.56
C VAL A 158 -10.47 -15.29 -5.81
N ARG A 159 -11.23 -14.21 -6.05
CA ARG A 159 -11.99 -14.02 -7.29
C ARG A 159 -11.05 -13.76 -8.47
N PRO A 160 -11.41 -14.19 -9.70
CA PRO A 160 -10.70 -13.80 -10.91
C PRO A 160 -10.56 -12.27 -10.99
N PHE A 161 -9.32 -11.80 -11.19
CA PHE A 161 -9.04 -10.39 -11.40
C PHE A 161 -8.99 -10.11 -12.90
N THR A 162 -9.91 -9.28 -13.38
CA THR A 162 -9.78 -8.67 -14.71
C THR A 162 -8.87 -7.46 -14.57
N PRO A 163 -7.69 -7.44 -15.21
CA PRO A 163 -6.80 -6.29 -15.10
C PRO A 163 -7.46 -5.04 -15.69
N PRO A 164 -7.24 -3.85 -15.10
CA PRO A 164 -7.72 -2.58 -15.65
C PRO A 164 -7.12 -2.31 -17.03
N SER A 165 -7.69 -1.36 -17.79
CA SER A 165 -7.09 -0.93 -19.05
C SER A 165 -5.67 -0.39 -18.83
N ALA A 166 -4.84 -0.38 -19.88
CA ALA A 166 -3.47 0.12 -19.78
C ALA A 166 -3.38 1.60 -19.33
N ALA A 167 -4.45 2.39 -19.52
CA ALA A 167 -4.53 3.77 -19.05
C ALA A 167 -4.85 3.84 -17.55
N GLU A 168 -5.89 3.12 -17.10
CA GLU A 168 -6.31 3.06 -15.69
C GLU A 168 -5.26 2.38 -14.82
N GLY A 169 -4.70 1.25 -15.27
CA GLY A 169 -3.64 0.53 -14.58
C GLY A 169 -2.38 1.37 -14.38
N ARG A 170 -2.08 2.31 -15.30
CA ARG A 170 -0.98 3.27 -15.13
C ARG A 170 -1.27 4.27 -14.00
N ILE A 171 -2.50 4.79 -13.92
CA ILE A 171 -2.92 5.71 -12.85
C ILE A 171 -2.85 4.97 -11.51
N LEU A 172 -3.42 3.77 -11.42
CA LEU A 172 -3.39 2.94 -10.21
C LEU A 172 -1.98 2.54 -9.78
N LEU A 173 -1.04 2.33 -10.72
CA LEU A 173 0.37 2.12 -10.40
C LEU A 173 1.02 3.38 -9.81
N GLN A 174 0.77 4.56 -10.38
CA GLN A 174 1.30 5.83 -9.87
C GLN A 174 0.74 6.16 -8.49
N GLU A 175 -0.57 6.00 -8.29
CA GLU A 175 -1.22 6.21 -7.00
C GLU A 175 -0.72 5.20 -5.96
N ARG A 176 -0.66 3.90 -6.28
CA ARG A 176 -0.05 2.86 -5.41
C ARG A 176 1.35 3.25 -4.98
N ASP A 177 2.20 3.61 -5.93
CA ASP A 177 3.60 3.96 -5.68
C ASP A 177 3.72 5.20 -4.80
N ALA A 178 2.86 6.21 -5.01
CA ALA A 178 2.78 7.38 -4.15
C ALA A 178 2.39 7.03 -2.70
N VAL A 179 1.37 6.19 -2.50
CA VAL A 179 0.99 5.72 -1.16
C VAL A 179 2.11 4.90 -0.51
N MET A 180 2.72 3.98 -1.26
CA MET A 180 3.85 3.17 -0.76
C MET A 180 5.06 4.03 -0.38
N VAL A 181 5.41 5.07 -1.15
CA VAL A 181 6.50 5.98 -0.81
C VAL A 181 6.14 6.86 0.39
N ALA A 182 4.89 7.31 0.53
CA ALA A 182 4.42 7.98 1.74
C ALA A 182 4.63 7.09 2.99
N THR A 183 4.35 5.80 2.90
CA THR A 183 4.67 4.82 3.96
C THR A 183 6.17 4.71 4.25
N GLU A 184 7.04 4.79 3.24
CA GLU A 184 8.51 4.80 3.45
C GLU A 184 8.99 6.09 4.14
N ILE A 185 8.45 7.25 3.75
CA ILE A 185 8.73 8.54 4.39
C ILE A 185 8.39 8.45 5.88
N PHE A 186 7.27 7.81 6.19
CA PHE A 186 6.83 7.61 7.56
C PHE A 186 7.60 6.53 8.36
N GLY A 187 8.80 6.13 7.91
CA GLY A 187 9.64 5.15 8.60
C GLY A 187 9.33 3.69 8.29
N GLY A 188 8.47 3.40 7.30
CA GLY A 188 8.39 2.09 6.67
C GLY A 188 7.91 0.93 7.55
N SER A 189 7.11 1.21 8.59
CA SER A 189 6.56 0.16 9.46
C SER A 189 5.81 -0.90 8.64
N THR A 190 6.23 -2.16 8.78
CA THR A 190 5.70 -3.32 8.06
C THR A 190 4.19 -3.45 8.17
N ASN A 191 3.64 -3.05 9.33
CA ASN A 191 2.22 -3.12 9.65
C ASN A 191 1.38 -2.24 8.71
N LEU A 192 1.92 -1.09 8.28
CA LEU A 192 1.23 -0.14 7.41
C LEU A 192 1.15 -0.66 5.98
N ARG A 193 2.25 -1.28 5.50
CA ARG A 193 2.24 -2.03 4.24
C ARG A 193 1.25 -3.21 4.29
N GLY A 194 0.92 -3.72 5.46
CA GLY A 194 -0.14 -4.70 5.69
C GLY A 194 -1.53 -4.24 5.25
N GLY A 195 -1.97 -3.07 5.73
CA GLY A 195 -3.26 -2.47 5.33
C GLY A 195 -3.37 -2.27 3.81
N LEU A 196 -2.26 -1.86 3.19
CA LEU A 196 -2.17 -1.69 1.73
C LEU A 196 -2.36 -2.98 0.91
N ARG A 197 -2.28 -4.17 1.51
CA ARG A 197 -2.45 -5.46 0.81
C ARG A 197 -3.92 -5.75 0.47
N TYR A 198 -4.85 -5.04 1.12
CA TYR A 198 -6.26 -5.36 1.12
C TYR A 198 -7.05 -4.57 0.06
N MET A 199 -6.64 -4.67 -1.22
CA MET A 199 -7.25 -3.96 -2.36
C MET A 199 -8.47 -4.67 -3.00
N SER A 200 -9.65 -4.06 -2.90
CA SER A 200 -10.89 -4.47 -3.57
C SER A 200 -10.66 -4.70 -5.06
N ARG A 201 -11.24 -5.79 -5.56
CA ARG A 201 -11.15 -6.22 -6.96
C ARG A 201 -12.31 -5.74 -7.82
N GLU A 202 -13.22 -4.95 -7.26
CA GLU A 202 -14.30 -4.36 -8.03
C GLU A 202 -13.78 -3.31 -9.01
N THR A 203 -14.28 -3.35 -10.24
CA THR A 203 -13.84 -2.49 -11.35
C THR A 203 -14.52 -1.12 -11.32
N SER A 204 -14.53 -0.48 -10.15
CA SER A 204 -14.92 0.93 -10.05
C SER A 204 -13.81 1.81 -10.66
N SER A 205 -14.18 3.02 -11.09
CA SER A 205 -13.21 4.06 -11.50
C SER A 205 -12.54 4.75 -10.29
N ALA A 206 -12.63 4.17 -9.09
CA ALA A 206 -12.13 4.79 -7.86
C ALA A 206 -10.59 4.89 -7.83
N PRO A 207 -10.01 5.91 -7.17
CA PRO A 207 -8.58 5.97 -6.92
C PRO A 207 -8.07 4.77 -6.13
N PHE A 208 -6.76 4.51 -6.17
CA PHE A 208 -6.12 3.40 -5.45
C PHE A 208 -6.50 3.32 -3.97
N LEU A 209 -6.49 4.47 -3.28
CA LEU A 209 -6.75 4.51 -1.84
C LEU A 209 -8.17 4.07 -1.49
N ALA A 210 -9.16 4.57 -2.25
CA ALA A 210 -10.57 4.19 -2.17
C ALA A 210 -10.89 2.75 -2.63
N ARG A 211 -9.86 1.91 -2.85
CA ARG A 211 -10.01 0.46 -3.05
C ARG A 211 -9.53 -0.34 -1.85
N LEU A 212 -8.88 0.27 -0.87
CA LEU A 212 -8.35 -0.44 0.29
C LEU A 212 -9.47 -0.74 1.28
N ALA A 213 -9.51 -1.97 1.81
CA ALA A 213 -10.52 -2.40 2.77
C ALA A 213 -10.59 -1.49 4.00
N ASP A 214 -9.43 -1.02 4.47
CA ASP A 214 -9.32 -0.11 5.61
C ASP A 214 -9.71 1.35 5.24
N ALA A 215 -9.67 1.74 3.96
CA ALA A 215 -10.09 3.09 3.54
C ALA A 215 -11.61 3.27 3.67
N HIS A 216 -12.39 2.26 3.27
CA HIS A 216 -13.84 2.31 3.41
C HIS A 216 -14.30 2.32 4.87
N GLN A 217 -13.49 1.83 5.81
CA GLN A 217 -13.78 2.00 7.23
C GLN A 217 -13.43 3.41 7.74
N LEU A 218 -12.53 4.12 7.06
CA LEU A 218 -12.12 5.49 7.39
C LEU A 218 -12.94 6.59 6.67
N GLU A 219 -13.65 6.28 5.59
CA GLU A 219 -14.70 7.16 5.06
C GLU A 219 -15.84 7.36 6.09
N ASP A 220 -16.19 6.29 6.84
CA ASP A 220 -17.20 6.30 7.90
C ASP A 220 -16.63 6.62 9.31
N GLN A 221 -15.31 6.75 9.48
CA GLN A 221 -14.67 7.01 10.78
C GLN A 221 -13.84 8.29 10.80
N VAL A 222 -13.62 8.81 12.01
CA VAL A 222 -13.09 10.15 12.23
C VAL A 222 -11.63 10.22 11.76
N ILE A 223 -11.39 10.90 10.62
CA ILE A 223 -10.05 11.44 10.25
C ILE A 223 -9.46 12.12 11.49
N ASP A 224 -8.18 11.83 11.79
CA ASP A 224 -7.52 12.33 13.00
C ASP A 224 -7.58 13.88 13.09
N LYS A 225 -7.61 14.42 14.30
CA LYS A 225 -7.81 15.85 14.54
C LYS A 225 -6.74 16.69 13.84
N ASP A 226 -5.48 16.28 13.88
CA ASP A 226 -4.40 17.02 13.24
C ASP A 226 -4.43 16.91 11.72
N ALA A 227 -4.89 15.77 11.20
CA ALA A 227 -5.19 15.59 9.80
C ALA A 227 -6.36 16.48 9.34
N ARG A 228 -7.44 16.59 10.13
CA ARG A 228 -8.52 17.57 9.90
C ARG A 228 -7.99 19.00 9.94
N ASN A 229 -7.24 19.37 10.97
CA ASN A 229 -6.64 20.71 11.07
C ASN A 229 -5.80 21.04 9.83
N PHE A 230 -5.02 20.07 9.31
CA PHE A 230 -4.29 20.25 8.06
C PHE A 230 -5.22 20.37 6.84
N LEU A 231 -6.21 19.48 6.70
CA LEU A 231 -7.20 19.52 5.61
C LEU A 231 -7.94 20.86 5.59
N ASP A 232 -8.45 21.31 6.74
CA ASP A 232 -9.08 22.61 6.95
C ASP A 232 -8.10 23.75 6.61
N TRP A 233 -6.84 23.66 7.04
CA TRP A 233 -5.79 24.64 6.73
C TRP A 233 -5.46 24.72 5.23
N VAL A 234 -5.54 23.61 4.48
CA VAL A 234 -5.38 23.59 3.01
C VAL A 234 -6.69 23.64 2.23
N GLY A 235 -7.83 23.91 2.90
CA GLY A 235 -9.14 24.11 2.26
C GLY A 235 -9.79 22.84 1.67
N LEU A 236 -9.49 21.66 2.20
CA LEU A 236 -10.02 20.38 1.73
C LEU A 236 -11.28 19.96 2.49
N GLU A 237 -12.45 20.11 1.85
CA GLU A 237 -13.68 19.48 2.34
C GLU A 237 -13.59 17.94 2.28
N THR A 238 -13.81 17.29 3.41
CA THR A 238 -13.61 15.83 3.57
C THR A 238 -14.65 14.97 2.85
N GLU A 239 -15.77 15.54 2.41
CA GLU A 239 -16.93 14.78 1.89
C GLU A 239 -16.69 14.07 0.54
N HIS A 240 -15.58 14.38 -0.15
CA HIS A 240 -15.25 13.80 -1.46
C HIS A 240 -13.80 13.29 -1.58
N ALA A 241 -13.03 13.31 -0.49
CA ALA A 241 -11.62 12.94 -0.47
C ALA A 241 -11.44 11.60 0.25
N ALA A 242 -11.09 10.55 -0.49
CA ALA A 242 -10.65 9.30 0.13
C ALA A 242 -9.34 9.55 0.90
N ALA A 243 -9.37 9.34 2.21
CA ALA A 243 -8.23 9.52 3.10
C ALA A 243 -7.93 8.23 3.86
N MET A 244 -6.66 7.98 4.16
CA MET A 244 -6.21 6.88 5.00
C MET A 244 -5.19 7.41 6.00
N THR A 245 -5.43 7.16 7.28
CA THR A 245 -4.57 7.60 8.37
C THR A 245 -3.82 6.41 8.95
N PHE A 246 -2.50 6.50 8.96
CA PHE A 246 -1.58 5.49 9.47
C PHE A 246 -0.90 6.02 10.73
N HIS A 247 -0.77 5.19 11.76
CA HIS A 247 -0.17 5.58 13.03
C HIS A 247 1.09 4.75 13.30
N SER A 248 2.15 5.37 13.83
CA SER A 248 3.37 4.68 14.25
C SER A 248 4.01 5.42 15.43
N GLY A 249 3.83 4.89 16.65
CA GLY A 249 4.30 5.55 17.86
C GLY A 249 3.56 6.86 18.10
N GLN A 250 4.29 7.98 18.18
CA GLN A 250 3.73 9.34 18.24
C GLN A 250 3.59 10.03 16.87
N ARG A 251 3.90 9.33 15.77
CA ARG A 251 3.77 9.87 14.41
C ARG A 251 2.41 9.46 13.82
N THR A 252 1.83 10.35 13.00
CA THR A 252 0.65 10.08 12.16
C THR A 252 0.94 10.44 10.69
N LEU A 253 0.68 9.53 9.76
CA LEU A 253 0.72 9.76 8.32
C LEU A 253 -0.71 9.75 7.78
N THR A 254 -1.20 10.88 7.29
CA THR A 254 -2.44 10.91 6.50
C THR A 254 -2.11 10.91 5.03
N VAL A 255 -2.66 9.94 4.29
CA VAL A 255 -2.63 9.91 2.84
C VAL A 255 -4.00 10.35 2.33
N VAL A 256 -4.07 11.48 1.65
CA VAL A 256 -5.31 12.09 1.13
C VAL A 256 -5.33 11.98 -0.39
N ASN A 257 -6.49 11.67 -0.98
CA ASN A 257 -6.72 11.76 -2.42
C ASN A 257 -7.48 13.05 -2.80
N ALA A 258 -6.77 14.01 -3.40
CA ALA A 258 -7.21 15.39 -3.65
C ALA A 258 -7.26 15.75 -5.15
N ASN A 259 -7.35 17.03 -5.54
CA ASN A 259 -7.78 17.39 -6.90
C ASN A 259 -6.63 17.70 -7.90
N LYS A 260 -6.14 16.65 -8.60
CA LYS A 260 -5.06 16.71 -9.62
C LYS A 260 -5.24 17.71 -10.73
N GLY A 261 -6.32 17.64 -11.51
CA GLY A 261 -6.41 18.38 -12.77
C GLY A 261 -6.10 19.88 -12.64
N PRO A 262 -6.60 20.56 -11.60
CA PRO A 262 -6.19 21.91 -11.23
C PRO A 262 -4.78 22.04 -10.64
N ILE A 263 -4.38 21.20 -9.68
CA ILE A 263 -3.06 21.32 -9.03
C ILE A 263 -1.94 21.06 -10.04
N GLU A 264 -2.04 20.04 -10.88
CA GLU A 264 -1.11 19.76 -11.98
C GLU A 264 -1.02 20.94 -12.97
N LYS A 265 -2.12 21.68 -13.16
CA LYS A 265 -2.12 22.94 -13.95
C LYS A 265 -1.45 24.10 -13.23
N ALA A 266 -1.50 24.15 -11.90
CA ALA A 266 -0.90 25.19 -11.08
C ALA A 266 0.61 24.94 -10.82
N THR A 267 0.97 23.73 -10.39
CA THR A 267 2.31 23.36 -9.90
C THR A 267 3.11 22.50 -10.87
N GLY A 268 2.45 21.79 -11.80
CA GLY A 268 3.10 20.81 -12.68
C GLY A 268 3.40 19.45 -12.04
N ALA A 269 2.84 19.17 -10.86
CA ALA A 269 3.09 17.94 -10.10
C ALA A 269 1.90 16.97 -10.08
N ASP A 270 2.21 15.68 -10.15
CA ASP A 270 1.30 14.54 -9.97
C ASP A 270 1.07 14.23 -8.49
N LEU A 271 1.97 14.68 -7.61
CA LEU A 271 2.11 14.25 -6.22
C LEU A 271 2.77 15.35 -5.38
N ILE A 272 2.24 15.58 -4.18
CA ILE A 272 2.75 16.57 -3.22
C ILE A 272 2.87 15.88 -1.85
N TYR A 273 4.07 15.80 -1.30
CA TYR A 273 4.27 15.41 0.09
C TYR A 273 4.31 16.65 0.97
N TYR A 274 3.77 16.56 2.19
CA TYR A 274 3.85 17.60 3.21
C TYR A 274 4.32 17.01 4.55
N ASN A 275 5.50 17.40 4.97
CA ASN A 275 6.03 17.07 6.29
C ASN A 275 5.60 18.19 7.25
N HIS A 276 4.61 17.93 8.12
CA HIS A 276 4.07 18.95 9.03
C HIS A 276 5.11 19.33 10.09
N SER A 277 5.80 18.33 10.66
CA SER A 277 6.85 18.52 11.67
C SER A 277 8.05 19.37 11.20
N ASN A 278 8.20 19.57 9.88
CA ASN A 278 9.25 20.41 9.27
C ASN A 278 8.70 21.51 8.35
N GLU A 279 7.37 21.72 8.34
CA GLU A 279 6.62 22.65 7.48
C GLU A 279 7.11 22.66 6.02
N SER A 280 7.30 21.47 5.44
CA SER A 280 8.03 21.27 4.18
C SER A 280 7.19 20.54 3.14
N PHE A 281 7.03 21.13 1.95
CA PHE A 281 6.45 20.47 0.78
C PHE A 281 7.52 19.93 -0.16
N VAL A 282 7.27 18.76 -0.75
CA VAL A 282 8.07 18.19 -1.84
C VAL A 282 7.15 17.74 -2.97
N LEU A 283 7.38 18.25 -4.18
CA LEU A 283 6.53 18.00 -5.34
C LEU A 283 7.19 17.01 -6.30
N VAL A 284 6.39 16.10 -6.86
CA VAL A 284 6.88 15.04 -7.77
C VAL A 284 6.01 14.91 -9.01
N GLN A 285 6.65 14.86 -10.18
CA GLN A 285 6.02 14.56 -11.47
C GLN A 285 6.51 13.22 -12.03
N TYR A 286 5.61 12.29 -12.37
CA TYR A 286 5.96 10.95 -12.84
C TYR A 286 6.13 10.89 -14.36
N LYS A 287 7.18 10.21 -14.82
CA LYS A 287 7.42 9.99 -16.26
C LYS A 287 7.76 8.54 -16.57
N MET A 288 6.97 7.96 -17.47
CA MET A 288 7.05 6.54 -17.85
C MET A 288 7.99 6.34 -19.04
N MET A 289 9.19 5.85 -18.75
CA MET A 289 10.21 5.47 -19.74
C MET A 289 9.77 4.24 -20.53
N GLU A 290 10.01 4.25 -21.84
CA GLU A 290 9.81 3.12 -22.74
C GLU A 290 11.08 2.29 -22.85
N HIS A 291 10.93 0.95 -22.92
CA HIS A 291 12.04 0.09 -23.28
C HIS A 291 12.22 0.08 -24.80
N ARG A 292 13.37 0.55 -25.30
CA ARG A 292 13.69 0.56 -26.73
C ARG A 292 15.09 -0.02 -26.93
N THR A 293 15.19 -0.93 -27.90
CA THR A 293 16.38 -1.77 -28.18
C THR A 293 16.92 -2.48 -26.93
N ALA A 294 17.82 -1.85 -26.18
CA ALA A 294 18.44 -2.37 -24.96
C ALA A 294 18.39 -1.39 -23.76
N GLU A 295 17.72 -0.24 -23.89
CA GLU A 295 17.72 0.82 -22.87
C GLU A 295 16.31 1.29 -22.51
N TRP A 296 16.15 1.79 -21.29
CA TRP A 296 14.97 2.55 -20.86
C TRP A 296 15.16 4.03 -21.20
N VAL A 297 14.22 4.58 -21.95
CA VAL A 297 14.32 5.91 -22.57
C VAL A 297 13.05 6.71 -22.35
N TYR A 298 13.19 7.99 -22.04
CA TYR A 298 12.11 8.96 -22.10
C TYR A 298 12.45 10.07 -23.11
N TYR A 299 11.45 10.47 -23.91
CA TYR A 299 11.56 11.55 -24.88
C TYR A 299 10.68 12.71 -24.38
N PRO A 300 11.27 13.83 -23.90
CA PRO A 300 10.54 15.05 -23.60
C PRO A 300 9.73 15.55 -24.80
N ASP A 301 8.48 15.87 -24.56
CA ASP A 301 7.55 16.49 -25.52
C ASP A 301 7.12 17.88 -25.04
N GLN A 302 6.21 18.53 -25.77
CA GLN A 302 5.71 19.86 -25.41
C GLN A 302 4.97 19.86 -24.05
N GLN A 303 4.26 18.78 -23.73
CA GLN A 303 3.52 18.64 -22.48
C GLN A 303 4.48 18.51 -21.28
N PHE A 304 5.54 17.72 -21.41
CA PHE A 304 6.64 17.65 -20.44
C PHE A 304 7.26 19.03 -20.18
N GLU A 305 7.50 19.82 -21.22
CA GLU A 305 8.11 21.15 -21.06
C GLU A 305 7.17 22.12 -20.33
N LEU A 306 5.85 22.06 -20.57
CA LEU A 306 4.87 22.85 -19.81
C LEU A 306 4.84 22.46 -18.32
N GLU A 307 4.87 21.17 -18.01
CA GLU A 307 4.94 20.69 -16.62
C GLU A 307 6.25 21.12 -15.94
N ARG A 308 7.39 20.96 -16.64
CA ARG A 308 8.71 21.39 -16.17
C ARG A 308 8.73 22.89 -15.87
N GLN A 309 8.12 23.72 -16.71
CA GLN A 309 8.03 25.16 -16.48
C GLN A 309 7.23 25.52 -15.23
N ARG A 310 6.13 24.81 -14.93
CA ARG A 310 5.37 25.00 -13.68
C ARG A 310 6.19 24.59 -12.45
N LEU A 311 6.90 23.46 -12.50
CA LEU A 311 7.80 23.04 -11.41
C LEU A 311 8.92 24.06 -11.19
N VAL A 312 9.52 24.60 -12.26
CA VAL A 312 10.51 25.68 -12.18
C VAL A 312 9.92 26.97 -11.59
N ALA A 313 8.63 27.28 -11.79
CA ALA A 313 7.98 28.40 -11.13
C ALA A 313 7.88 28.17 -9.61
N VAL A 314 7.56 26.95 -9.15
CA VAL A 314 7.56 26.57 -7.72
C VAL A 314 8.97 26.67 -7.13
N GLU A 315 10.00 26.17 -7.81
CA GLU A 315 11.41 26.37 -7.43
C GLU A 315 11.79 27.86 -7.31
N SER A 316 11.29 28.69 -8.23
CA SER A 316 11.59 30.12 -8.25
C SER A 316 10.97 30.86 -7.06
N ILE A 317 9.76 30.48 -6.64
CA ILE A 317 9.12 30.95 -5.40
C ILE A 317 9.95 30.50 -4.19
N HIS A 318 10.35 29.23 -4.14
CA HIS A 318 11.18 28.70 -3.05
C HIS A 318 12.52 29.44 -2.89
N GLN A 319 13.20 29.74 -3.99
CA GLN A 319 14.47 30.46 -3.99
C GLN A 319 14.35 31.93 -3.57
N GLN A 320 13.16 32.52 -3.69
CA GLN A 320 12.88 33.91 -3.28
C GLN A 320 12.42 34.03 -1.82
N ALA A 321 11.95 32.94 -1.21
CA ALA A 321 11.51 32.95 0.18
C ALA A 321 12.65 33.25 1.16
N ALA A 322 12.32 34.01 2.20
CA ALA A 322 13.28 34.39 3.23
C ALA A 322 13.77 33.16 4.00
N PHE A 323 15.09 33.01 4.10
CA PHE A 323 15.68 32.02 5.00
C PHE A 323 15.77 32.60 6.42
N ASP A 324 14.80 32.24 7.26
CA ASP A 324 14.91 32.45 8.70
C ASP A 324 15.90 31.43 9.30
N SER A 325 17.06 31.95 9.73
CA SER A 325 18.11 31.16 10.37
C SER A 325 17.91 30.96 11.88
N SER A 326 16.85 31.53 12.47
CA SER A 326 16.58 31.40 13.91
C SER A 326 16.00 30.03 14.28
N ASN A 327 15.24 29.40 13.37
CA ASN A 327 14.76 28.03 13.51
C ASN A 327 15.67 27.04 12.74
N HIS A 328 16.34 26.14 13.46
CA HIS A 328 17.22 25.14 12.84
C HIS A 328 16.49 24.12 11.94
N LEU A 329 15.17 23.93 12.13
CA LEU A 329 14.34 23.07 11.29
C LEU A 329 14.11 23.65 9.88
N ASN A 330 14.47 24.91 9.62
CA ASN A 330 14.46 25.51 8.27
C ASN A 330 15.66 25.09 7.40
N TYR A 331 16.61 24.32 7.95
CA TYR A 331 17.77 23.87 7.19
C TYR A 331 17.39 22.84 6.11
N ARG A 332 17.97 22.98 4.92
CA ARG A 332 17.82 22.08 3.77
C ARG A 332 19.19 21.80 3.17
N LEU A 333 19.43 20.58 2.69
CA LEU A 333 20.70 20.19 2.06
C LEU A 333 20.92 20.80 0.67
N GLY A 334 19.84 21.21 0.00
CA GLY A 334 19.90 21.77 -1.35
C GLY A 334 18.64 22.57 -1.68
N ALA A 335 18.69 23.27 -2.81
CA ALA A 335 17.59 24.07 -3.33
C ALA A 335 16.37 23.29 -3.87
N PRO A 336 16.50 22.08 -4.48
CA PRO A 336 15.36 21.44 -5.13
C PRO A 336 14.22 21.08 -4.18
N VAL A 337 13.02 21.57 -4.51
CA VAL A 337 11.74 21.18 -3.87
C VAL A 337 10.85 20.38 -4.83
N THR A 338 11.22 20.34 -6.11
CA THR A 338 10.52 19.66 -7.20
C THR A 338 11.38 18.60 -7.86
N TYR A 339 10.75 17.46 -8.17
CA TYR A 339 11.43 16.28 -8.71
C TYR A 339 10.63 15.63 -9.83
N PHE A 340 11.33 15.06 -10.81
CA PHE A 340 10.75 14.08 -11.73
C PHE A 340 11.07 12.66 -11.26
N LYS A 341 10.06 11.80 -11.17
CA LYS A 341 10.26 10.35 -10.96
C LYS A 341 10.19 9.62 -12.29
N PHE A 342 11.32 9.15 -12.78
CA PHE A 342 11.40 8.37 -14.02
C PHE A 342 11.24 6.88 -13.70
N CYS A 343 10.15 6.28 -14.20
CA CYS A 343 9.76 4.89 -13.93
C CYS A 343 9.70 4.07 -15.22
N ARG A 344 9.93 2.75 -15.10
CA ARG A 344 9.84 1.80 -16.24
C ARG A 344 8.38 1.47 -16.58
N ARG A 345 7.98 1.55 -17.85
CA ARG A 345 6.57 1.38 -18.29
C ARG A 345 5.96 -0.03 -18.17
N ASN A 346 6.74 -1.10 -17.96
CA ASN A 346 6.27 -2.48 -18.21
C ASN A 346 5.85 -3.29 -16.95
N ALA A 347 5.26 -2.66 -15.94
CA ALA A 347 4.50 -3.41 -14.94
C ALA A 347 3.03 -3.51 -15.40
N ALA A 348 2.51 -4.72 -15.58
CA ALA A 348 1.06 -4.91 -15.51
C ALA A 348 0.63 -4.60 -14.06
N PHE A 349 -0.52 -3.95 -13.87
CA PHE A 349 -1.02 -3.71 -12.51
C PHE A 349 -1.42 -5.06 -11.88
N ASP A 350 -0.59 -5.55 -10.96
CA ASP A 350 -0.90 -6.68 -10.09
C ASP A 350 -1.35 -6.14 -8.74
N VAL A 351 -2.62 -6.41 -8.41
CA VAL A 351 -3.28 -6.06 -7.16
C VAL A 351 -2.62 -6.68 -5.92
N ASN A 352 -1.78 -7.71 -6.08
CA ASN A 352 -1.06 -8.38 -5.00
C ASN A 352 0.41 -7.90 -4.86
N ASP A 353 0.89 -7.04 -5.76
CA ASP A 353 2.27 -6.56 -5.78
C ASP A 353 2.40 -5.20 -5.07
N LEU A 354 2.85 -5.19 -3.82
CA LEU A 354 3.17 -3.95 -3.09
C LEU A 354 4.61 -3.46 -3.29
N LYS A 355 5.27 -3.85 -4.40
CA LYS A 355 6.58 -3.28 -4.71
C LYS A 355 6.42 -1.82 -5.16
N LEU A 356 7.22 -0.96 -4.56
CA LEU A 356 7.55 0.37 -5.09
C LEU A 356 7.96 0.23 -6.56
N MET A 357 7.51 1.17 -7.41
CA MET A 357 7.91 1.16 -8.80
C MET A 357 9.43 1.39 -8.91
N PRO A 358 10.14 0.57 -9.71
CA PRO A 358 11.55 0.81 -9.98
C PRO A 358 11.69 2.09 -10.79
N GLY A 359 12.30 3.09 -10.17
CA GLY A 359 12.49 4.41 -10.75
C GLY A 359 13.50 5.24 -9.97
N SER A 360 13.73 6.43 -10.50
CA SER A 360 14.74 7.37 -10.03
C SER A 360 14.12 8.76 -9.90
N TYR A 361 14.28 9.38 -8.72
CA TYR A 361 13.93 10.78 -8.49
C TYR A 361 15.06 11.69 -8.94
N VAL A 362 14.73 12.69 -9.75
CA VAL A 362 15.68 13.58 -10.41
C VAL A 362 15.22 15.02 -10.16
N PRO A 363 16.04 15.86 -9.49
CA PRO A 363 15.77 17.28 -9.36
C PRO A 363 15.45 17.97 -10.70
N THR A 364 14.53 18.92 -10.70
CA THR A 364 14.08 19.62 -11.93
C THR A 364 15.19 20.40 -12.65
N ASP A 365 16.16 20.94 -11.91
CA ASP A 365 17.37 21.58 -12.44
C ASP A 365 18.34 20.57 -13.09
N TYR A 366 18.51 19.40 -12.49
CA TYR A 366 19.30 18.32 -13.08
C TYR A 366 18.63 17.76 -14.34
N VAL A 367 17.29 17.69 -14.40
CA VAL A 367 16.55 17.35 -15.63
C VAL A 367 16.91 18.26 -16.80
N GLN A 368 17.04 19.58 -16.58
CA GLN A 368 17.49 20.51 -17.62
C GLN A 368 18.92 20.18 -18.11
N SER A 369 19.82 19.83 -17.19
CA SER A 369 21.18 19.38 -17.53
C SER A 369 21.19 18.06 -18.32
N LEU A 370 20.28 17.12 -18.02
CA LEU A 370 20.10 15.88 -18.79
C LEU A 370 19.60 16.19 -20.21
N MET A 371 18.60 17.05 -20.37
CA MET A 371 18.05 17.44 -21.67
C MET A 371 19.08 18.16 -22.56
N ALA A 372 19.98 18.93 -21.97
CA ALA A 372 21.04 19.66 -22.68
C ALA A 372 22.29 18.80 -23.00
N SER A 373 22.39 17.58 -22.45
CA SER A 373 23.55 16.69 -22.64
C SER A 373 23.21 15.37 -23.33
N MET A 374 21.93 15.01 -23.45
CA MET A 374 21.49 13.72 -23.98
C MET A 374 20.52 13.92 -25.16
N HIS A 375 21.00 13.59 -26.36
CA HIS A 375 20.27 13.77 -27.61
C HIS A 375 20.04 12.43 -28.32
N GLY A 376 18.90 12.30 -29.01
CA GLY A 376 18.65 11.25 -29.99
C GLY A 376 19.24 11.57 -31.36
N GLU A 377 19.08 10.64 -32.31
CA GLU A 377 19.62 10.72 -33.69
C GLU A 377 19.27 12.00 -34.46
N ARG A 378 18.20 12.70 -34.06
CA ARG A 378 17.71 13.95 -34.69
C ARG A 378 17.95 15.20 -33.83
N GLY A 379 18.86 15.14 -32.86
CA GLY A 379 19.16 16.26 -31.95
C GLY A 379 18.12 16.52 -30.85
N ALA A 380 16.91 15.97 -30.96
CA ALA A 380 15.89 16.04 -29.92
C ALA A 380 16.38 15.42 -28.60
N ALA A 381 15.98 16.01 -27.47
CA ALA A 381 16.35 15.52 -26.13
C ALA A 381 15.90 14.06 -25.92
N ARG A 382 16.75 13.26 -25.28
CA ARG A 382 16.54 11.83 -25.02
C ARG A 382 17.11 11.47 -23.65
N ILE A 383 16.26 11.34 -22.65
CA ILE A 383 16.68 10.97 -21.29
C ILE A 383 16.84 9.44 -21.22
N VAL A 384 18.03 8.97 -20.83
CA VAL A 384 18.38 7.53 -20.77
C VAL A 384 18.61 7.11 -19.32
N GLU A 385 18.04 5.96 -18.92
CA GLU A 385 18.01 5.52 -17.51
C GLU A 385 19.40 5.32 -16.90
N GLY A 386 20.36 4.73 -17.63
CA GLY A 386 21.70 4.44 -17.13
C GLY A 386 22.45 5.71 -16.67
N PRO A 387 22.66 6.69 -17.57
CA PRO A 387 23.27 7.98 -17.21
C PRO A 387 22.49 8.76 -16.14
N LEU A 388 21.16 8.76 -16.20
CA LEU A 388 20.29 9.43 -15.22
C LEU A 388 20.49 8.89 -13.80
N LYS A 389 20.67 7.57 -13.65
CA LYS A 389 20.85 6.93 -12.34
C LYS A 389 22.09 7.39 -11.58
N ALA A 390 23.13 7.85 -12.28
CA ALA A 390 24.40 8.22 -11.68
C ALA A 390 24.32 9.39 -10.69
N ARG A 391 23.27 10.24 -10.76
CA ARG A 391 23.03 11.36 -9.84
C ARG A 391 21.55 11.50 -9.42
N SER A 392 20.79 10.40 -9.51
CA SER A 392 19.39 10.36 -9.05
C SER A 392 19.27 9.81 -7.63
N LEU A 393 18.18 10.15 -6.92
CA LEU A 393 17.82 9.49 -5.66
C LEU A 393 16.97 8.23 -5.94
N GLY A 394 17.28 7.13 -5.26
CA GLY A 394 16.39 5.96 -5.20
C GLY A 394 15.24 6.17 -4.19
N ASN A 395 14.22 5.31 -4.25
CA ASN A 395 13.02 5.43 -3.39
C ASN A 395 13.35 5.63 -1.90
N THR A 396 14.22 4.80 -1.32
CA THR A 396 14.61 4.87 0.11
C THR A 396 15.35 6.16 0.46
N SER A 397 16.30 6.59 -0.38
CA SER A 397 17.07 7.82 -0.14
C SER A 397 16.21 9.06 -0.29
N PHE A 398 15.29 9.08 -1.25
CA PHE A 398 14.29 10.14 -1.40
C PHE A 398 13.39 10.19 -0.16
N ALA A 399 12.80 9.06 0.24
CA ALA A 399 11.90 8.97 1.38
C ALA A 399 12.54 9.48 2.69
N ALA A 400 13.79 9.06 2.97
CA ALA A 400 14.54 9.52 4.15
C ALA A 400 14.78 11.04 4.14
N LEU A 401 15.08 11.64 2.98
CA LEU A 401 15.29 13.08 2.85
C LEU A 401 13.99 13.89 3.05
N VAL A 402 12.85 13.40 2.56
CA VAL A 402 11.54 14.04 2.81
C VAL A 402 11.14 13.91 4.28
N SER A 403 11.33 12.74 4.89
CA SER A 403 10.97 12.49 6.30
C SER A 403 11.75 13.34 7.29
N THR A 404 13.06 13.50 7.03
CA THR A 404 13.94 14.33 7.87
C THR A 404 13.82 15.83 7.59
N GLY A 405 12.94 16.24 6.66
CA GLY A 405 12.81 17.64 6.25
C GLY A 405 14.06 18.21 5.57
N LEU A 406 15.04 17.39 5.19
CA LEU A 406 16.30 17.85 4.61
C LEU A 406 16.17 18.32 3.14
N ILE A 407 15.04 18.06 2.50
CA ILE A 407 14.62 18.61 1.20
C ILE A 407 13.18 19.14 1.29
N GLY A 408 12.80 20.00 0.34
CA GLY A 408 11.47 20.62 0.27
C GLY A 408 11.40 22.05 0.78
N THR A 409 10.21 22.64 0.70
CA THR A 409 9.98 24.07 0.98
C THR A 409 10.30 24.47 2.42
N ARG A 410 10.39 25.77 2.69
CA ARG A 410 10.65 26.36 4.01
C ARG A 410 10.12 27.79 4.04
N GLY A 411 9.77 28.29 5.23
CA GLY A 411 9.33 29.68 5.43
C GLY A 411 8.18 30.08 4.50
N THR A 412 8.19 31.31 4.00
CA THR A 412 7.09 31.87 3.20
C THR A 412 6.79 31.08 1.93
N ALA A 413 7.73 30.33 1.35
CA ALA A 413 7.44 29.47 0.20
C ALA A 413 6.52 28.29 0.53
N THR A 414 6.48 27.85 1.78
CA THR A 414 5.48 26.89 2.26
C THR A 414 4.10 27.54 2.28
N GLU A 415 3.98 28.77 2.78
CA GLU A 415 2.72 29.55 2.85
C GLU A 415 2.17 29.91 1.46
N ASP A 416 3.05 30.36 0.55
CA ASP A 416 2.72 30.65 -0.85
C ASP A 416 2.22 29.39 -1.56
N LEU A 417 2.86 28.23 -1.31
CA LEU A 417 2.45 26.97 -1.93
C LEU A 417 1.15 26.43 -1.34
N VAL A 418 0.87 26.61 -0.05
CA VAL A 418 -0.46 26.34 0.55
C VAL A 418 -1.53 27.12 -0.20
N SER A 419 -1.29 28.42 -0.44
CA SER A 419 -2.22 29.27 -1.18
C SER A 419 -2.41 28.78 -2.63
N VAL A 420 -1.35 28.33 -3.31
CA VAL A 420 -1.44 27.75 -4.66
C VAL A 420 -2.21 26.42 -4.67
N VAL A 421 -2.02 25.58 -3.65
CA VAL A 421 -2.73 24.30 -3.49
C VAL A 421 -4.20 24.53 -3.19
N GLN A 422 -4.55 25.38 -2.21
CA GLN A 422 -5.92 25.80 -1.89
C GLN A 422 -6.69 26.26 -3.15
N ASN A 423 -6.17 27.27 -3.87
CA ASN A 423 -6.81 27.83 -5.08
C ASN A 423 -7.01 26.81 -6.21
N ALA A 424 -6.26 25.70 -6.21
CA ALA A 424 -6.43 24.63 -7.17
C ALA A 424 -7.47 23.59 -6.70
N LEU A 425 -7.69 23.42 -5.40
CA LEU A 425 -8.45 22.28 -4.89
C LEU A 425 -9.95 22.33 -5.18
N ASP A 426 -10.53 23.45 -5.59
CA ASP A 426 -11.97 23.59 -5.83
C ASP A 426 -12.57 22.78 -7.02
N ALA A 427 -11.80 21.92 -7.73
CA ALA A 427 -12.23 21.39 -9.05
C ALA A 427 -11.95 19.91 -9.44
N GLY A 428 -11.78 18.97 -8.49
CA GLY A 428 -12.03 17.51 -8.66
C GLY A 428 -10.95 16.53 -9.25
N ARG A 429 -10.42 15.61 -8.40
CA ARG A 429 -9.59 14.36 -8.57
C ARG A 429 -8.23 14.46 -9.31
N SER A 430 -7.16 13.69 -9.03
CA SER A 430 -6.76 12.70 -7.98
C SER A 430 -5.25 12.90 -7.60
N ILE A 431 -4.91 13.49 -6.46
CA ILE A 431 -3.52 13.75 -5.96
C ILE A 431 -3.31 13.11 -4.60
N VAL A 432 -2.19 12.43 -4.41
CA VAL A 432 -1.78 11.91 -3.10
C VAL A 432 -1.10 13.03 -2.29
N ILE A 433 -1.66 13.37 -1.13
CA ILE A 433 -0.99 14.20 -0.11
C ILE A 433 -0.60 13.31 1.05
N GLY A 434 0.70 13.18 1.33
CA GLY A 434 1.19 12.53 2.54
C GLY A 434 1.50 13.58 3.61
N VAL A 435 0.75 13.60 4.72
CA VAL A 435 0.89 14.52 5.86
C VAL A 435 1.52 13.76 7.02
N GLU A 436 2.77 14.07 7.38
CA GLU A 436 3.41 13.52 8.59
C GLU A 436 3.33 14.50 9.76
N THR A 437 2.68 14.11 10.86
CA THR A 437 2.71 14.81 12.16
C THR A 437 3.46 13.98 13.21
N GLY A 438 3.94 14.63 14.28
CA GLY A 438 4.62 13.99 15.40
C GLY A 438 6.16 14.11 15.37
N ALA A 439 6.80 13.90 16.52
CA ALA A 439 8.26 13.86 16.62
C ALA A 439 8.79 12.46 16.28
N PRO A 440 10.02 12.34 15.74
CA PRO A 440 10.71 11.05 15.67
C PRO A 440 10.93 10.49 17.08
N ASP A 441 10.70 9.19 17.27
CA ASP A 441 11.13 8.49 18.49
C ASP A 441 12.67 8.60 18.62
N SER A 442 13.14 9.00 19.81
CA SER A 442 14.53 9.40 20.10
C SER A 442 15.50 8.23 20.33
#